data_AF-A0A2N5Z653-F1
#
_entry.id   AF-A0A2N5Z653-F1
#
_cell.length_a   1.000
_cell.length_b   1.000
_cell.length_c   1.000
_cell.angle_alpha   90.00
_cell.angle_beta   90.00
_cell.angle_gamma   90.00
#
_symmetry.space_group_name_H-M   'P 1'
#
loop_
_entity.id
_entity.type
_entity.pdbx_description
1 polymer ?
#
loop_
_entity_poly.entity_id
_entity_poly.type
_entity_poly.pdbx_seq_one_letter_code
_entity_poly.pdbx_strand_id
1 'polypeptide(L)'
;MNYEQIKKRIAPCGMYCGKCFSFNTGDIGEYASKLQKALGEFDIYAKRFSELIDEPKFLKYPEFKEMLNYFATPQCKGCREEKCKLFKDCKVRGCTEKMNVDFCFECRDFQCNDTGFDEHLQKRYVRINERMQEIGVEKYYEEIKDKPRYQ
;
A
#
# COMPACT_ATOMS: atom_id res chain seq x y z
N MET A 1 13.12 -5.83 -11.54
CA MET A 1 11.92 -6.66 -11.74
C MET A 1 11.50 -6.56 -13.19
N ASN A 2 10.88 -7.60 -13.76
CA ASN A 2 10.28 -7.49 -15.09
C ASN A 2 8.90 -6.81 -15.03
N TYR A 3 8.34 -6.47 -16.19
CA TYR A 3 7.05 -5.78 -16.30
C TYR A 3 5.91 -6.51 -15.57
N GLU A 4 5.77 -7.83 -15.77
CA GLU A 4 4.70 -8.62 -15.12
C GLU A 4 4.81 -8.62 -13.59
N GLN A 5 6.03 -8.67 -13.05
CA GLN A 5 6.26 -8.54 -11.61
C GLN A 5 5.90 -7.14 -11.10
N ILE A 6 6.26 -6.08 -11.85
CA ILE A 6 5.93 -4.69 -11.51
C ILE A 6 4.41 -4.49 -11.52
N LYS A 7 3.75 -4.99 -12.57
CA LYS A 7 2.31 -4.94 -12.75
C LYS A 7 1.55 -5.53 -11.56
N LYS A 8 2.01 -6.65 -11.00
CA LYS A 8 1.41 -7.25 -9.79
C LYS A 8 1.48 -6.35 -8.56
N ARG A 9 2.46 -5.43 -8.49
CA ARG A 9 2.61 -4.50 -7.36
C ARG A 9 2.02 -3.12 -7.61
N ILE A 10 1.64 -2.77 -8.84
CA ILE A 10 0.99 -1.48 -9.18
C ILE A 10 -0.46 -1.73 -9.58
N ALA A 11 -1.39 -1.09 -8.87
CA ALA A 11 -2.82 -1.16 -9.20
C ALA A 11 -3.09 -0.57 -10.60
N PRO A 12 -4.23 -0.90 -11.25
CA PRO A 12 -4.55 -0.34 -12.56
C PRO A 12 -4.70 1.20 -12.55
N CYS A 13 -5.03 1.79 -11.39
CA CYS A 13 -4.99 3.25 -11.16
C CYS A 13 -3.57 3.82 -10.97
N GLY A 14 -2.52 3.03 -11.09
CA GLY A 14 -1.11 3.43 -10.93
C GLY A 14 -0.61 3.53 -9.48
N MET A 15 -1.48 3.35 -8.48
CA MET A 15 -1.06 3.36 -7.08
C MET A 15 -0.20 2.13 -6.74
N TYR A 16 0.88 2.33 -6.00
CA TYR A 16 1.81 1.26 -5.64
C TYR A 16 1.31 0.42 -4.45
N CYS A 17 0.73 -0.75 -4.72
CA CYS A 17 0.27 -1.71 -3.71
C CYS A 17 1.41 -2.23 -2.82
N GLY A 18 2.64 -2.32 -3.33
CA GLY A 18 3.82 -2.77 -2.58
C GLY A 18 4.09 -1.99 -1.28
N LYS A 19 3.62 -0.75 -1.18
CA LYS A 19 3.74 0.10 0.03
C LYS A 19 2.41 0.29 0.78
N CYS A 20 1.38 -0.47 0.45
CA CYS A 20 0.10 -0.47 1.18
C CYS A 20 0.19 -1.33 2.43
N PHE A 21 -0.32 -0.86 3.57
CA PHE A 21 -0.28 -1.62 4.83
C PHE A 21 -1.01 -2.97 4.74
N SER A 22 -1.99 -3.09 3.84
CA SER A 22 -2.85 -4.27 3.74
C SER A 22 -2.32 -5.32 2.75
N PHE A 23 -1.36 -4.97 1.88
CA PHE A 23 -0.91 -5.85 0.80
C PHE A 23 -0.02 -6.98 1.33
N ASN A 24 -0.38 -8.22 1.02
CA ASN A 24 0.21 -9.42 1.62
C ASN A 24 1.70 -9.65 1.28
N THR A 25 2.17 -9.08 0.17
CA THR A 25 3.57 -9.12 -0.27
C THR A 25 4.19 -7.71 -0.26
N GLY A 26 3.64 -6.82 0.57
CA GLY A 26 4.09 -5.44 0.74
C GLY A 26 5.10 -5.27 1.88
N ASP A 27 5.87 -4.19 1.78
CA ASP A 27 7.02 -3.94 2.65
C ASP A 27 6.62 -3.72 4.11
N ILE A 28 5.45 -3.09 4.35
CA ILE A 28 4.96 -2.81 5.71
C ILE A 28 4.74 -4.11 6.50
N GLY A 29 4.12 -5.12 5.87
CA GLY A 29 3.90 -6.40 6.54
C GLY A 29 5.20 -7.15 6.81
N GLU A 30 6.15 -7.09 5.87
CA GLU A 30 7.48 -7.66 6.05
C GLU A 30 8.22 -7.00 7.22
N TYR A 31 8.25 -5.66 7.26
CA TYR A 31 8.91 -4.92 8.34
C TYR A 31 8.22 -5.12 9.68
N ALA A 32 6.89 -5.12 9.72
CA ALA A 32 6.13 -5.39 10.93
C ALA A 32 6.43 -6.79 11.48
N SER A 33 6.44 -7.80 10.62
CA SER A 33 6.78 -9.19 10.99
C SER A 33 8.21 -9.32 11.53
N LYS A 34 9.17 -8.65 10.87
CA LYS A 34 10.58 -8.62 11.31
C LYS A 34 10.73 -7.94 12.68
N LEU A 35 10.06 -6.81 12.89
CA LEU A 35 10.08 -6.09 14.15
C LEU A 35 9.40 -6.90 15.27
N GLN A 36 8.24 -7.50 15.00
CA GLN A 36 7.54 -8.37 15.94
C GLN A 36 8.43 -9.53 16.39
N LYS A 37 9.12 -10.20 15.45
CA LYS A 37 10.07 -11.27 15.76
C LYS A 37 11.27 -10.79 16.58
N ALA A 38 11.79 -9.59 16.27
CA ALA A 38 12.92 -9.02 16.98
C ALA A 38 12.58 -8.61 18.43
N LEU A 39 11.34 -8.16 18.66
CA LEU A 39 10.86 -7.79 19.99
C LEU A 39 10.57 -9.03 20.86
N GLY A 40 10.03 -10.11 20.30
CA GLY A 40 9.68 -11.31 21.06
C GLY A 40 8.71 -11.00 22.20
N GLU A 41 9.04 -11.42 23.42
CA GLU A 41 8.22 -11.21 24.63
C GLU A 41 8.53 -9.88 25.34
N PHE A 42 8.65 -8.80 24.56
CA PHE A 42 9.03 -7.49 25.09
C PHE A 42 8.00 -6.88 26.06
N ASP A 43 6.78 -7.42 26.18
CA ASP A 43 5.76 -6.96 27.15
C ASP A 43 6.29 -6.91 28.59
N ILE A 44 7.07 -7.93 28.99
CA ILE A 44 7.69 -8.03 30.31
C ILE A 44 8.70 -6.88 30.51
N TYR A 45 9.46 -6.57 29.46
CA TYR A 45 10.48 -5.54 29.47
C TYR A 45 9.88 -4.13 29.37
N ALA A 46 8.79 -3.94 28.63
CA ALA A 46 8.08 -2.68 28.58
C ALA A 46 7.61 -2.26 29.98
N LYS A 47 6.93 -3.15 30.72
CA LYS A 47 6.54 -2.87 32.11
C LYS A 47 7.75 -2.59 33.00
N ARG A 48 8.81 -3.38 32.87
CA ARG A 48 10.04 -3.17 33.65
C ARG A 48 10.67 -1.81 33.34
N PHE A 49 10.73 -1.40 32.08
CA PHE A 49 11.36 -0.14 31.68
C PHE A 49 10.51 1.08 32.01
N SER A 50 9.18 0.98 32.07
CA SER A 50 8.36 2.09 32.60
C SER A 50 8.71 2.42 34.05
N GLU A 51 9.15 1.42 34.83
CA GLU A 51 9.51 1.61 36.25
C GLU A 51 11.02 1.92 36.42
N LEU A 52 11.89 1.19 35.71
CA LEU A 52 13.34 1.24 35.88
C LEU A 52 13.97 2.53 35.36
N ILE A 53 13.46 3.07 34.25
CA ILE A 53 14.02 4.28 33.61
C ILE A 53 13.01 5.43 33.56
N ASP A 54 11.89 5.30 34.30
CA ASP A 54 10.81 6.29 34.38
C ASP A 54 10.35 6.84 33.02
N GLU A 55 10.30 5.95 32.02
CA GLU A 55 9.93 6.30 30.65
C GLU A 55 8.47 5.90 30.38
N PRO A 56 7.52 6.85 30.42
CA PRO A 56 6.09 6.55 30.29
C PRO A 56 5.70 6.01 28.91
N LYS A 57 6.53 6.17 27.86
CA LYS A 57 6.26 5.59 26.53
C LYS A 57 6.07 4.08 26.58
N PHE A 58 6.74 3.37 27.50
CA PHE A 58 6.58 1.92 27.61
C PHE A 58 5.19 1.48 28.08
N LEU A 59 4.44 2.36 28.75
CA LEU A 59 3.05 2.06 29.13
C LEU A 59 2.13 1.90 27.90
N LYS A 60 2.53 2.44 26.74
CA LYS A 60 1.80 2.34 25.46
C LYS A 60 2.17 1.10 24.64
N TYR A 61 3.00 0.22 25.20
CA TYR A 61 3.44 -0.98 24.49
C TYR A 61 2.28 -1.92 24.10
N PRO A 62 1.23 -2.13 24.93
CA PRO A 62 0.09 -2.97 24.54
C PRO A 62 -0.61 -2.48 23.26
N GLU A 63 -0.89 -1.18 23.14
CA GLU A 63 -1.53 -0.59 21.96
C GLU A 63 -0.60 -0.64 20.74
N PHE A 64 0.70 -0.40 20.95
CA PHE A 64 1.70 -0.57 19.89
C PHE A 64 1.75 -2.01 19.39
N LYS A 65 1.74 -2.99 20.29
CA LYS A 65 1.77 -4.42 19.95
C LYS A 65 0.52 -4.84 19.19
N GLU A 66 -0.66 -4.36 19.58
CA GLU A 66 -1.90 -4.60 18.84
C GLU A 66 -1.79 -4.11 17.39
N MET A 67 -1.35 -2.86 17.20
CA MET A 67 -1.19 -2.27 15.88
C MET A 67 -0.09 -2.95 15.06
N LEU A 68 1.03 -3.32 15.70
CA LEU A 68 2.11 -4.07 15.05
C LEU A 68 1.62 -5.45 14.56
N ASN A 69 0.83 -6.16 15.37
CA ASN A 69 0.23 -7.44 14.99
C ASN A 69 -0.72 -7.27 13.80
N TYR A 70 -1.51 -6.19 13.79
CA TYR A 70 -2.39 -5.87 12.67
C TYR A 70 -1.60 -5.65 11.37
N PHE A 71 -0.50 -4.88 11.43
CA PHE A 71 0.36 -4.67 10.27
C PHE A 71 1.15 -5.91 9.85
N ALA A 72 1.49 -6.80 10.78
CA ALA A 72 2.20 -8.05 10.49
C ALA A 72 1.33 -9.12 9.84
N THR A 73 0.01 -8.93 9.76
CA THR A 73 -0.94 -9.91 9.21
C THR A 73 -1.73 -9.40 7.99
N PRO A 74 -1.06 -8.83 6.96
CA PRO A 74 -1.75 -8.35 5.76
C PRO A 74 -2.36 -9.50 4.95
N GLN A 75 -3.59 -9.32 4.47
CA GLN A 75 -4.36 -10.34 3.74
C GLN A 75 -4.71 -9.92 2.30
N CYS A 76 -4.39 -8.68 1.90
CA CYS A 76 -4.81 -8.17 0.60
C CYS A 76 -3.97 -8.75 -0.54
N LYS A 77 -4.60 -9.36 -1.55
CA LYS A 77 -3.93 -9.90 -2.75
C LYS A 77 -3.64 -8.85 -3.82
N GLY A 78 -4.07 -7.61 -3.59
CA GLY A 78 -3.85 -6.48 -4.50
C GLY A 78 -4.99 -6.25 -5.46
N CYS A 79 -5.06 -5.02 -6.00
CA CYS A 79 -6.19 -4.53 -6.78
C CYS A 79 -6.39 -5.22 -8.14
N ARG A 80 -5.43 -6.06 -8.58
CA ARG A 80 -5.55 -6.87 -9.79
C ARG A 80 -6.12 -8.26 -9.53
N GLU A 81 -6.10 -8.72 -8.28
CA GLU A 81 -6.59 -10.05 -7.90
C GLU A 81 -7.94 -9.98 -7.16
N GLU A 82 -8.14 -8.99 -6.29
CA GLU A 82 -9.38 -8.83 -5.52
C GLU A 82 -9.92 -7.38 -5.56
N LYS A 83 -11.19 -7.20 -5.17
CA LYS A 83 -11.76 -5.86 -4.99
C LYS A 83 -11.10 -5.17 -3.79
N CYS A 84 -10.88 -3.86 -3.89
CA CYS A 84 -10.29 -3.13 -2.79
C CYS A 84 -11.23 -3.14 -1.57
N LYS A 85 -10.72 -3.66 -0.44
CA LYS A 85 -11.48 -3.72 0.82
C LYS A 85 -11.62 -2.35 1.48
N LEU A 86 -10.74 -1.41 1.15
CA LEU A 86 -10.70 -0.04 1.70
C LEU A 86 -11.58 0.93 0.90
N PHE A 87 -11.47 0.90 -0.43
CA PHE A 87 -12.24 1.75 -1.34
C PHE A 87 -13.35 0.92 -2.01
N LYS A 88 -14.46 0.72 -1.29
CA LYS A 88 -15.56 -0.17 -1.70
C LYS A 88 -16.24 0.28 -3.01
N ASP A 89 -16.27 1.58 -3.26
CA ASP A 89 -16.87 2.18 -4.46
C ASP A 89 -15.90 2.31 -5.63
N CYS A 90 -14.67 1.79 -5.51
CA CYS A 90 -13.67 1.83 -6.58
C CYS A 90 -14.14 1.01 -7.80
N LYS A 91 -14.24 1.69 -8.95
CA LYS A 91 -14.66 1.11 -10.24
C LYS A 91 -13.50 0.72 -11.15
N VAL A 92 -12.29 1.20 -10.83
CA VAL A 92 -11.13 1.15 -11.74
C VAL A 92 -10.80 -0.26 -12.20
N ARG A 93 -10.75 -1.25 -11.30
CA ARG A 93 -10.41 -2.64 -11.66
C ARG A 93 -11.35 -3.20 -12.74
N GLY A 94 -12.65 -3.15 -12.49
CA GLY A 94 -13.64 -3.67 -13.42
C GLY A 94 -13.65 -2.89 -14.74
N CYS A 95 -13.36 -1.59 -14.68
CA CYS A 95 -13.21 -0.75 -15.87
C CYS A 95 -12.00 -1.19 -16.72
N THR A 96 -10.82 -1.38 -16.12
CA THR A 96 -9.62 -1.81 -16.86
C THR A 96 -9.74 -3.21 -17.41
N GLU A 97 -10.40 -4.13 -16.70
CA GLU A 97 -10.74 -5.47 -17.21
C GLU A 97 -11.66 -5.37 -18.44
N LYS A 98 -12.70 -4.53 -18.39
CA LYS A 98 -13.64 -4.32 -19.51
C LYS A 98 -12.97 -3.66 -20.72
N MET A 99 -12.11 -2.68 -20.49
CA MET A 99 -11.42 -1.93 -21.54
C MET A 99 -10.19 -2.67 -22.09
N ASN A 100 -9.83 -3.81 -21.48
CA ASN A 100 -8.68 -4.64 -21.85
C ASN A 100 -7.36 -3.85 -21.87
N VAL A 101 -7.11 -3.11 -20.79
CA VAL A 101 -5.89 -2.32 -20.56
C VAL A 101 -5.26 -2.70 -19.22
N ASP A 102 -3.93 -2.59 -19.12
CA ASP A 102 -3.21 -2.82 -17.86
C ASP A 102 -3.33 -1.62 -16.93
N PHE A 103 -3.32 -0.41 -17.47
CA PHE A 103 -3.38 0.85 -16.72
C PHE A 103 -4.36 1.85 -17.33
N CYS A 104 -4.83 2.80 -16.52
CA CYS A 104 -5.83 3.75 -16.99
C CYS A 104 -5.33 4.70 -18.08
N PHE A 105 -4.04 5.08 -18.11
CA PHE A 105 -3.49 5.94 -19.17
C PHE A 105 -3.51 5.32 -20.57
N GLU A 106 -3.65 3.99 -20.66
CA GLU A 106 -3.76 3.27 -21.92
C GLU A 106 -5.20 3.32 -22.47
N CYS A 107 -6.17 3.72 -21.64
CA CYS A 107 -7.55 3.89 -22.06
C CYS A 107 -7.72 5.18 -22.87
N ARG A 108 -8.49 5.12 -23.96
CA ARG A 108 -8.85 6.30 -24.77
C ARG A 108 -9.58 7.39 -23.97
N ASP A 109 -10.32 6.97 -22.94
CA ASP A 109 -11.15 7.82 -22.09
C ASP A 109 -10.40 8.22 -20.80
N PHE A 110 -9.07 8.12 -20.78
CA PHE A 110 -8.26 8.50 -19.63
C PHE A 110 -8.50 9.96 -19.21
N GLN A 111 -8.28 10.25 -17.92
CA GLN A 111 -8.78 11.43 -17.20
C GLN A 111 -10.32 11.48 -17.02
N CYS A 112 -11.01 10.34 -17.15
CA CYS A 112 -12.42 10.22 -16.77
C CYS A 112 -12.65 10.35 -15.25
N ASN A 113 -13.90 10.68 -14.88
CA ASN A 113 -14.34 10.85 -13.49
C ASN A 113 -15.14 9.64 -12.94
N ASP A 114 -15.24 8.54 -13.69
CA ASP A 114 -15.99 7.34 -13.27
C ASP A 114 -15.13 6.33 -12.49
N THR A 115 -14.27 6.83 -11.60
CA THR A 115 -13.33 6.00 -10.82
C THR A 115 -13.91 5.57 -9.47
N GLY A 116 -14.84 6.35 -8.92
CA GLY A 116 -15.32 6.23 -7.54
C GLY A 116 -14.35 6.82 -6.50
N PHE A 117 -13.40 7.64 -6.92
CA PHE A 117 -12.44 8.33 -6.04
C PHE A 117 -12.99 9.68 -5.56
N ASP A 118 -12.58 10.08 -4.35
CA ASP A 118 -12.70 11.47 -3.90
C ASP A 118 -11.78 12.40 -4.69
N GLU A 119 -11.95 13.71 -4.54
CA GLU A 119 -11.20 14.72 -5.29
C GLU A 119 -9.67 14.60 -5.12
N HIS A 120 -9.21 14.33 -3.89
CA HIS A 120 -7.79 14.22 -3.60
C HIS A 120 -7.19 12.98 -4.26
N LEU A 121 -7.88 11.84 -4.15
CA LEU A 121 -7.46 10.59 -4.75
C LEU A 121 -7.54 10.64 -6.29
N GLN A 122 -8.52 11.33 -6.85
CA GLN A 122 -8.66 11.57 -8.28
C GLN A 122 -7.48 12.37 -8.84
N LYS A 123 -7.10 13.48 -8.18
CA LYS A 123 -5.91 14.28 -8.55
C LYS A 123 -4.63 13.44 -8.54
N ARG A 124 -4.44 12.64 -7.48
CA ARG A 124 -3.30 11.73 -7.36
C ARG A 124 -3.29 10.67 -8.47
N TYR A 125 -4.45 10.08 -8.76
CA TYR A 125 -4.65 9.10 -9.82
C TYR A 125 -4.25 9.66 -11.20
N VAL A 126 -4.73 10.84 -11.56
CA VAL A 126 -4.41 11.49 -12.84
C VAL A 126 -2.92 11.71 -12.97
N ARG A 127 -2.30 12.41 -12.00
CA ARG A 127 -0.87 12.71 -12.01
C ARG A 127 0.01 11.47 -12.15
N ILE A 128 -0.34 10.39 -11.46
CA ILE A 128 0.40 9.13 -11.51
C ILE A 128 0.33 8.51 -12.91
N ASN A 129 -0.86 8.46 -13.51
CA ASN A 129 -1.06 7.84 -14.81
C ASN A 129 -0.44 8.67 -15.94
N GLU A 130 -0.48 9.99 -15.85
CA GLU A 130 0.28 10.88 -16.74
C GLU A 130 1.79 10.62 -16.65
N ARG A 131 2.32 10.45 -15.42
CA ARG A 131 3.74 10.12 -15.25
C ARG A 131 4.08 8.77 -15.88
N MET A 132 3.26 7.74 -15.67
CA MET A 132 3.47 6.43 -16.32
C MET A 132 3.40 6.53 -17.85
N GLN A 133 2.50 7.37 -18.39
CA GLN A 133 2.40 7.61 -19.83
C GLN A 133 3.66 8.28 -20.39
N GLU A 134 4.25 9.23 -19.65
CA GLU A 134 5.43 9.98 -20.06
C GLU A 134 6.71 9.13 -20.04
N ILE A 135 6.95 8.39 -18.94
CA ILE A 135 8.24 7.73 -18.71
C ILE A 135 8.20 6.20 -18.81
N GLY A 136 7.01 5.60 -18.94
CA GLY A 136 6.80 4.17 -18.88
C GLY A 136 6.66 3.64 -17.45
N VAL A 137 6.01 2.48 -17.32
CA VAL A 137 5.66 1.85 -16.04
C VAL A 137 6.90 1.43 -15.26
N GLU A 138 7.91 0.91 -15.93
CA GLU A 138 9.14 0.45 -15.28
C GLU A 138 9.94 1.60 -14.66
N LYS A 139 10.12 2.70 -15.39
CA LYS A 139 10.80 3.88 -14.85
C LYS A 139 10.00 4.49 -13.71
N TYR A 140 8.68 4.58 -13.85
CA TYR A 140 7.82 5.05 -12.77
C TYR A 140 7.91 4.16 -11.53
N TYR A 141 7.97 2.84 -11.69
CA TYR A 141 8.19 1.92 -10.57
C TYR A 141 9.52 2.21 -9.85
N GLU A 142 10.61 2.39 -10.60
CA GLU A 142 11.91 2.74 -10.02
C GLU A 142 11.87 4.08 -9.27
N GLU A 143 11.07 5.05 -9.70
CA GLU A 143 10.92 6.34 -9.00
C GLU A 143 10.21 6.23 -7.64
N ILE A 144 9.33 5.24 -7.47
CA ILE A 144 8.44 5.16 -6.30
C ILE A 144 8.73 3.99 -5.37
N LYS A 145 9.47 2.96 -5.83
CA LYS A 145 9.66 1.71 -5.08
C LYS A 145 10.25 1.92 -3.69
N ASP A 146 11.04 2.99 -3.51
CA ASP A 146 11.69 3.32 -2.25
C ASP A 146 11.01 4.47 -1.49
N LYS A 147 9.98 5.08 -2.07
CA LYS A 147 9.26 6.21 -1.46
C LYS A 147 8.14 5.75 -0.53
N PRO A 148 7.84 6.51 0.54
CA PRO A 148 6.65 6.28 1.36
C PRO A 148 5.35 6.43 0.54
N ARG A 149 4.35 5.59 0.83
CA ARG A 149 3.02 5.68 0.18
C ARG A 149 2.16 6.81 0.73
N TYR A 150 2.21 7.00 2.05
CA TYR A 150 1.37 7.94 2.81
C TYR A 150 2.17 9.23 3.00
N GLN A 151 1.96 10.17 2.06
CA GLN A 151 2.54 11.51 2.00
C GLN A 151 1.45 12.50 1.63
#